data_AF-A0A932MDH2-F1
#
_entry.id   AF-A0A932MDH2-F1
#
_cell.length_a   1.000
_cell.length_b   1.000
_cell.length_c   1.000
_cell.angle_alpha   90.00
_cell.angle_beta   90.00
_cell.angle_gamma   90.00
#
_symmetry.space_group_name_H-M   'P 1'
#
loop_
_entity.id
_entity.type
_entity.pdbx_description
1 polymer ?
#
loop_
_entity_poly.entity_id
_entity_poly.type
_entity_poly.pdbx_seq_one_letter_code
_entity_poly.pdbx_strand_id
1 'polypeptide(L)'
;TARHSVQQITAATVASAGAAILQIFLPELRGQAGDTVLNLLGNVLLSGYGREHELEADRLGAEYLARTGYDPQAMIRVIGALKNQELFDAEVARQEGREPRAYHGLFATHPDNDTRLQEMIGGARRYARPDARTAREEYLRRIDAMVFGDSPQQGIVRHNDFYHAELGFAMRFPAGWRVKNQPERVFAVSPGSDALIELRVAGPARGSPAEALRRFLRLAPGAEVASTSINGLPAATANVGVRGRPTRVATIFLGKGAYVIAGQALSVTVMNRWQGEINGTIRSFHAISAKERVAARPLAVRIITASSGMTFADLARRSPLGRNAEGYLRLINAKYPRGEPQAGEPIKIVE
;
A
#
# COMPACT_ATOMS: atom_id res chain seq x y z
N THR A 1 -1.23 18.17 -14.90
CA THR A 1 -2.10 17.02 -14.57
C THR A 1 -2.16 16.87 -13.06
N ALA A 2 -3.36 17.01 -12.51
CA ALA A 2 -3.67 17.20 -11.10
C ALA A 2 -3.12 16.08 -10.20
N ARG A 3 -2.21 16.44 -9.27
CA ARG A 3 -1.60 15.53 -8.27
C ARG A 3 -2.49 15.38 -7.02
N HIS A 4 -3.80 15.17 -7.19
CA HIS A 4 -4.75 15.13 -6.06
C HIS A 4 -4.87 13.76 -5.39
N SER A 5 -4.66 12.65 -6.12
CA SER A 5 -4.78 11.29 -5.56
C SER A 5 -3.68 10.93 -4.54
N VAL A 6 -2.48 11.52 -4.67
CA VAL A 6 -1.34 11.26 -3.77
C VAL A 6 -1.50 11.96 -2.41
N GLN A 7 -2.19 13.10 -2.37
CA GLN A 7 -2.40 13.85 -1.13
C GLN A 7 -3.51 13.24 -0.24
N GLN A 8 -4.56 12.68 -0.83
CA GLN A 8 -5.70 12.12 -0.08
C GLN A 8 -5.45 10.74 0.53
N ILE A 9 -4.66 9.87 -0.13
CA ILE A 9 -4.22 8.57 0.44
C ILE A 9 -3.46 8.80 1.76
N THR A 10 -2.74 9.91 1.84
CA THR A 10 -2.00 10.32 3.02
C THR A 10 -2.96 10.74 4.15
N ALA A 11 -4.08 11.40 3.87
CA ALA A 11 -4.96 11.97 4.90
C ALA A 11 -5.79 10.92 5.69
N ALA A 12 -6.43 9.95 5.02
CA ALA A 12 -7.33 9.00 5.70
C ALA A 12 -6.60 7.99 6.60
N THR A 13 -5.36 7.62 6.26
CA THR A 13 -4.53 6.70 7.07
C THR A 13 -3.82 7.44 8.22
N VAL A 14 -3.70 8.77 8.12
CA VAL A 14 -3.02 9.63 9.09
C VAL A 14 -3.87 9.96 10.31
N ALA A 15 -5.21 9.88 10.20
CA ALA A 15 -6.13 10.53 11.14
C ALA A 15 -6.11 10.07 12.61
N SER A 16 -5.65 8.86 12.97
CA SER A 16 -5.69 8.39 14.38
C SER A 16 -4.38 7.79 14.92
N ALA A 17 -3.65 7.00 14.13
CA ALA A 17 -2.39 6.37 14.55
C ALA A 17 -1.15 6.85 13.77
N GLY A 18 -1.28 7.18 12.47
CA GLY A 18 -0.16 7.56 11.62
C GLY A 18 0.40 8.97 11.85
N ALA A 19 -0.44 9.95 12.25
CA ALA A 19 -0.01 11.33 12.46
C ALA A 19 1.05 11.51 13.56
N ALA A 20 1.09 10.63 14.56
CA ALA A 20 1.93 10.80 15.74
C ALA A 20 3.38 10.32 15.54
N ILE A 21 3.59 9.22 14.80
CA ILE A 21 4.95 8.77 14.44
C ILE A 21 5.55 9.65 13.34
N LEU A 22 4.77 10.17 12.38
CA LEU A 22 5.30 11.06 11.33
C LEU A 22 6.08 12.26 11.89
N GLN A 23 5.72 12.75 13.07
CA GLN A 23 6.39 13.85 13.75
C GLN A 23 7.77 13.48 14.31
N ILE A 24 8.03 12.19 14.53
CA ILE A 24 9.37 11.71 14.85
C ILE A 24 10.31 12.03 13.69
N PHE A 25 9.79 11.87 12.47
CA PHE A 25 10.54 11.99 11.23
C PHE A 25 10.38 13.33 10.50
N LEU A 26 9.48 14.20 10.97
CA LEU A 26 9.27 15.57 10.48
C LEU A 26 9.38 16.56 11.65
N PRO A 27 10.60 16.92 12.06
CA PRO A 27 10.85 17.72 13.26
C PRO A 27 10.25 19.14 13.20
N GLU A 28 9.98 19.68 12.02
CA GLU A 28 9.34 20.99 11.78
C GLU A 28 7.88 20.99 12.29
N LEU A 29 7.21 19.83 12.26
CA LEU A 29 5.85 19.64 12.76
C LEU A 29 5.78 19.47 14.28
N ARG A 30 6.92 19.39 15.00
CA ARG A 30 6.94 19.24 16.46
C ARG A 30 6.55 20.52 17.21
N GLY A 31 6.68 21.71 16.59
CA GLY A 31 6.49 23.01 17.28
C GLY A 31 5.26 23.85 16.89
N GLN A 32 4.60 23.62 15.76
CA GLN A 32 3.61 24.58 15.19
C GLN A 32 2.27 23.98 14.73
N ALA A 33 1.88 22.78 15.18
CA ALA A 33 0.67 22.11 14.66
C ALA A 33 -0.59 22.25 15.56
N GLY A 34 -0.77 23.39 16.22
CA GLY A 34 -2.04 23.74 16.87
C GLY A 34 -3.13 24.09 15.84
N ASP A 35 -2.75 24.73 14.74
CA ASP A 35 -3.70 25.27 13.74
C ASP A 35 -3.85 24.40 12.47
N THR A 36 -2.93 23.47 12.21
CA THR A 36 -2.98 22.66 10.97
C THR A 36 -4.01 21.54 11.03
N VAL A 37 -4.42 21.11 12.23
CA VAL A 37 -5.40 20.02 12.42
C VAL A 37 -6.84 20.50 12.19
N LEU A 38 -7.14 21.77 12.46
CA LEU A 38 -8.49 22.33 12.27
C LEU A 38 -8.84 22.57 10.79
N ASN A 39 -7.86 22.87 9.93
CA ASN A 39 -8.08 22.98 8.48
C ASN A 39 -8.30 21.62 7.78
N LEU A 40 -8.03 20.50 8.44
CA LEU A 40 -8.34 19.15 7.95
C LEU A 40 -9.80 18.75 8.22
N LEU A 41 -10.49 19.40 9.16
CA LEU A 41 -11.88 19.10 9.53
C LEU A 41 -12.92 19.86 8.69
N GLY A 42 -12.49 20.83 7.86
CA GLY A 42 -13.38 21.69 7.06
C GLY A 42 -13.96 21.08 5.77
N ASN A 43 -13.59 19.85 5.39
CA ASN A 43 -13.99 19.25 4.10
C ASN A 43 -15.25 18.35 4.15
N VAL A 44 -16.05 18.44 5.21
CA VAL A 44 -17.25 17.58 5.37
C VAL A 44 -18.47 18.10 4.58
N LEU A 45 -18.37 19.23 3.88
CA LEU A 45 -19.48 19.89 3.17
C LEU A 45 -19.49 19.69 1.63
N LEU A 46 -18.85 18.65 1.07
CA LEU A 46 -18.74 18.45 -0.39
C LEU A 46 -19.37 17.15 -0.94
N SER A 47 -20.29 16.51 -0.22
CA SER A 47 -20.88 15.22 -0.63
C SER A 47 -21.76 15.28 -1.89
N GLY A 48 -22.22 16.46 -2.32
CA GLY A 48 -23.04 16.65 -3.53
C GLY A 48 -22.23 16.84 -4.82
N TYR A 49 -21.10 17.55 -4.74
CA TYR A 49 -20.26 17.91 -5.89
C TYR A 49 -19.41 16.75 -6.45
N GLY A 50 -19.32 15.59 -5.79
CA GLY A 50 -18.57 14.44 -6.34
C GLY A 50 -19.34 13.69 -7.43
N ARG A 51 -20.62 13.40 -7.17
CA ARG A 51 -21.44 12.48 -7.98
C ARG A 51 -21.65 12.94 -9.42
N GLU A 52 -21.98 14.21 -9.61
CA GLU A 52 -22.26 14.76 -10.95
C GLU A 52 -21.00 14.79 -11.82
N HIS A 53 -19.85 15.13 -11.24
CA HIS A 53 -18.57 15.22 -11.94
C HIS A 53 -18.04 13.85 -12.41
N GLU A 54 -18.37 12.77 -11.69
CA GLU A 54 -17.98 11.42 -12.12
C GLU A 54 -18.84 10.85 -13.24
N LEU A 55 -20.16 11.08 -13.17
CA LEU A 55 -21.06 10.71 -14.26
C LEU A 55 -20.68 11.49 -15.52
N GLU A 56 -20.29 12.75 -15.37
CA GLU A 56 -19.71 13.54 -16.46
C GLU A 56 -18.37 12.95 -16.95
N ALA A 57 -17.44 12.60 -16.05
CA ALA A 57 -16.16 12.00 -16.42
C ALA A 57 -16.33 10.65 -17.15
N ASP A 58 -17.23 9.80 -16.68
CA ASP A 58 -17.54 8.51 -17.31
C ASP A 58 -18.17 8.71 -18.70
N ARG A 59 -19.08 9.69 -18.83
CA ARG A 59 -19.67 10.07 -20.12
C ARG A 59 -18.62 10.61 -21.08
N LEU A 60 -17.76 11.52 -20.64
CA LEU A 60 -16.64 12.04 -21.43
C LEU A 60 -15.66 10.93 -21.81
N GLY A 61 -15.41 9.97 -20.91
CA GLY A 61 -14.61 8.78 -21.20
C GLY A 61 -15.21 7.94 -22.32
N ALA A 62 -16.51 7.64 -22.26
CA ALA A 62 -17.22 6.92 -23.31
C ALA A 62 -17.18 7.68 -24.66
N GLU A 63 -17.34 9.01 -24.62
CA GLU A 63 -17.25 9.87 -25.79
C GLU A 63 -15.84 9.88 -26.39
N TYR A 64 -14.79 9.98 -25.58
CA TYR A 64 -13.40 9.95 -26.04
C TYR A 64 -13.02 8.60 -26.64
N LEU A 65 -13.49 7.49 -26.06
CA LEU A 65 -13.33 6.16 -26.66
C LEU A 65 -13.96 6.12 -28.06
N ALA A 66 -15.21 6.57 -28.19
CA ALA A 66 -15.89 6.60 -29.49
C ALA A 66 -15.18 7.48 -30.52
N ARG A 67 -14.74 8.68 -30.11
CA ARG A 67 -14.02 9.63 -30.98
C ARG A 67 -12.65 9.11 -31.43
N THR A 68 -12.04 8.22 -30.67
CA THR A 68 -10.74 7.61 -30.97
C THR A 68 -10.86 6.20 -31.58
N GLY A 69 -12.08 5.79 -31.94
CA GLY A 69 -12.35 4.51 -32.62
C GLY A 69 -12.39 3.29 -31.69
N TYR A 70 -12.42 3.49 -30.37
CA TYR A 70 -12.55 2.43 -29.37
C TYR A 70 -14.01 2.16 -28.99
N ASP A 71 -14.27 0.92 -28.57
CA ASP A 71 -15.59 0.48 -28.09
C ASP A 71 -15.99 1.20 -26.79
N PRO A 72 -17.01 2.09 -26.79
CA PRO A 72 -17.46 2.80 -25.60
C PRO A 72 -18.10 1.87 -24.56
N GLN A 73 -18.59 0.69 -24.98
CA GLN A 73 -19.11 -0.33 -24.06
C GLN A 73 -17.99 -0.91 -23.17
N ALA A 74 -16.72 -0.64 -23.46
CA ALA A 74 -15.61 -0.96 -22.57
C ALA A 74 -15.76 -0.29 -21.19
N MET A 75 -16.38 0.88 -21.09
CA MET A 75 -16.62 1.56 -19.81
C MET A 75 -17.49 0.72 -18.86
N ILE A 76 -18.50 0.02 -19.42
CA ILE A 76 -19.36 -0.90 -18.67
C ILE A 76 -18.52 -2.03 -18.06
N ARG A 77 -17.55 -2.57 -18.82
CA ARG A 77 -16.63 -3.61 -18.35
C ARG A 77 -15.69 -3.10 -17.25
N VAL A 78 -15.23 -1.85 -17.34
CA VAL A 78 -14.40 -1.22 -16.30
C VAL A 78 -15.19 -1.07 -15.00
N ILE A 79 -16.42 -0.54 -15.06
CA ILE A 79 -17.28 -0.40 -13.86
C ILE A 79 -17.58 -1.77 -13.25
N GLY A 80 -17.89 -2.78 -14.07
CA GLY A 80 -18.07 -4.15 -13.60
C GLY A 80 -16.82 -4.72 -12.92
N ALA A 81 -15.61 -4.42 -13.42
CA ALA A 81 -14.37 -4.82 -12.78
C ALA A 81 -14.17 -4.14 -11.41
N LEU A 82 -14.50 -2.84 -11.30
CA LEU A 82 -14.47 -2.11 -10.02
C LEU A 82 -15.47 -2.67 -9.01
N LYS A 83 -16.69 -3.01 -9.45
CA LYS A 83 -17.69 -3.69 -8.60
C LYS A 83 -17.19 -5.04 -8.10
N ASN A 84 -16.58 -5.84 -8.98
CA ASN A 84 -16.01 -7.13 -8.60
C ASN A 84 -14.86 -6.98 -7.60
N GLN A 85 -14.03 -5.94 -7.73
CA GLN A 85 -12.97 -5.62 -6.77
C GLN A 85 -13.56 -5.28 -5.40
N GLU A 86 -14.60 -4.46 -5.35
CA GLU A 86 -15.32 -4.11 -4.12
C GLU A 86 -15.89 -5.36 -3.42
N LEU A 87 -16.57 -6.22 -4.17
CA LEU A 87 -17.14 -7.47 -3.65
C LEU A 87 -16.06 -8.41 -3.10
N PHE A 88 -14.95 -8.53 -3.81
CA PHE A 88 -13.81 -9.33 -3.37
C PHE A 88 -13.16 -8.76 -2.12
N ASP A 89 -12.94 -7.45 -2.05
CA ASP A 89 -12.36 -6.80 -0.87
C ASP A 89 -13.22 -6.98 0.38
N ALA A 90 -14.55 -6.99 0.23
CA ALA A 90 -15.49 -7.27 1.30
C ALA A 90 -15.48 -8.75 1.74
N GLU A 91 -15.22 -9.69 0.82
CA GLU A 91 -15.00 -11.09 1.16
C GLU A 91 -13.71 -11.28 1.96
N VAL A 92 -12.59 -10.74 1.46
CA VAL A 92 -11.29 -10.80 2.15
C VAL A 92 -11.38 -10.15 3.53
N ALA A 93 -12.15 -9.07 3.66
CA ALA A 93 -12.36 -8.40 4.94
C ALA A 93 -13.02 -9.31 5.98
N ARG A 94 -14.10 -9.99 5.59
CA ARG A 94 -14.82 -10.93 6.46
C ARG A 94 -13.93 -12.08 6.89
N GLN A 95 -13.13 -12.64 5.97
CA GLN A 95 -12.16 -13.69 6.28
C GLN A 95 -11.08 -13.22 7.28
N GLU A 96 -10.71 -11.94 7.23
CA GLU A 96 -9.71 -11.32 8.10
C GLU A 96 -10.30 -10.79 9.42
N GLY A 97 -11.61 -10.92 9.66
CA GLY A 97 -12.28 -10.37 10.83
C GLY A 97 -12.18 -8.83 10.92
N ARG A 98 -12.04 -8.16 9.77
CA ARG A 98 -11.99 -6.69 9.67
C ARG A 98 -13.22 -6.16 8.97
N GLU A 99 -13.53 -4.90 9.25
CA GLU A 99 -14.45 -4.14 8.41
C GLU A 99 -13.94 -4.11 6.96
N PRO A 100 -14.82 -4.31 5.96
CA PRO A 100 -14.51 -4.03 4.58
C PRO A 100 -13.88 -2.65 4.48
N ARG A 101 -12.79 -2.56 3.71
CA ARG A 101 -12.38 -1.25 3.23
C ARG A 101 -13.49 -0.85 2.28
N ALA A 102 -14.43 -0.05 2.76
CA ALA A 102 -15.23 0.74 1.89
C ALA A 102 -14.24 1.40 0.91
N TYR A 103 -14.31 1.02 -0.37
CA TYR A 103 -13.54 1.67 -1.43
C TYR A 103 -13.77 3.21 -1.41
N HIS A 104 -14.78 3.65 -0.67
CA HIS A 104 -15.15 5.01 -0.27
C HIS A 104 -14.15 5.79 0.61
N GLY A 105 -13.02 5.23 1.05
CA GLY A 105 -11.99 6.03 1.76
C GLY A 105 -11.35 7.13 0.91
N LEU A 106 -11.36 6.97 -0.42
CA LEU A 106 -10.94 7.97 -1.40
C LEU A 106 -12.14 8.66 -2.08
N PHE A 107 -13.34 8.16 -1.84
CA PHE A 107 -14.49 8.30 -2.73
C PHE A 107 -15.84 8.32 -1.97
N ALA A 108 -15.88 8.85 -0.74
CA ALA A 108 -17.11 9.01 0.03
C ALA A 108 -18.15 9.92 -0.68
N THR A 109 -17.72 10.60 -1.74
CA THR A 109 -18.52 11.47 -2.60
C THR A 109 -18.95 10.82 -3.93
N HIS A 110 -18.53 9.58 -4.21
CA HIS A 110 -18.81 8.87 -5.46
C HIS A 110 -20.15 8.11 -5.39
N PRO A 111 -20.95 8.06 -6.48
CA PRO A 111 -22.08 7.14 -6.56
C PRO A 111 -21.58 5.69 -6.47
N ASP A 112 -22.42 4.80 -5.98
CA ASP A 112 -22.12 3.38 -6.01
C ASP A 112 -21.95 2.87 -7.47
N ASN A 113 -21.19 1.79 -7.62
CA ASN A 113 -20.90 1.22 -8.94
C ASN A 113 -22.17 0.78 -9.68
N ASP A 114 -23.28 0.49 -8.99
CA ASP A 114 -24.53 0.05 -9.61
C ASP A 114 -25.26 1.24 -10.27
N THR A 115 -25.30 2.40 -9.60
CA THR A 115 -25.78 3.66 -10.19
C THR A 115 -24.97 4.06 -11.42
N ARG A 116 -23.64 4.03 -11.32
CA ARG A 116 -22.76 4.34 -12.46
C ARG A 116 -22.96 3.38 -13.63
N LEU A 117 -23.18 2.09 -13.35
CA LEU A 117 -23.44 1.08 -14.36
C LEU A 117 -24.74 1.35 -15.13
N GLN A 118 -25.82 1.71 -14.43
CA GLN A 118 -27.11 2.01 -15.06
C GLN A 118 -27.02 3.23 -16.00
N GLU A 119 -26.41 4.31 -15.53
CA GLU A 119 -26.21 5.53 -16.34
C GLU A 119 -25.29 5.27 -17.55
N MET A 120 -24.22 4.50 -17.36
CA MET A 120 -23.31 4.16 -18.46
C MET A 120 -23.93 3.24 -19.51
N ILE A 121 -24.82 2.32 -19.15
CA ILE A 121 -25.55 1.49 -20.12
C ILE A 121 -26.36 2.38 -21.08
N GLY A 122 -27.00 3.44 -20.57
CA GLY A 122 -27.74 4.40 -21.38
C GLY A 122 -26.82 5.28 -22.24
N GLY A 123 -25.78 5.84 -21.63
CA GLY A 123 -24.86 6.78 -22.30
C GLY A 123 -23.96 6.13 -23.36
N ALA A 124 -23.35 4.97 -23.06
CA ALA A 124 -22.39 4.32 -23.95
C ALA A 124 -23.04 3.79 -25.24
N ARG A 125 -24.33 3.41 -25.21
CA ARG A 125 -25.06 2.97 -26.42
C ARG A 125 -25.21 4.08 -27.45
N ARG A 126 -25.33 5.33 -27.01
CA ARG A 126 -25.44 6.51 -27.89
C ARG A 126 -24.22 6.69 -28.79
N TYR A 127 -23.06 6.20 -28.34
CA TYR A 127 -21.79 6.36 -29.04
C TYR A 127 -21.30 5.07 -29.72
N ALA A 128 -22.12 4.00 -29.74
CA ALA A 128 -21.74 2.73 -30.33
C ALA A 128 -21.41 2.87 -31.82
N ARG A 129 -20.30 2.27 -32.24
CA ARG A 129 -19.91 2.18 -33.65
C ARG A 129 -19.65 0.72 -34.06
N PRO A 130 -20.07 0.30 -35.27
CA PRO A 130 -19.90 -1.10 -35.72
C PRO A 130 -18.44 -1.54 -35.84
N ASP A 131 -17.53 -0.61 -36.13
CA ASP A 131 -16.11 -0.81 -36.39
C ASP A 131 -15.21 -0.51 -35.18
N ALA A 132 -15.81 -0.32 -34.01
CA ALA A 132 -15.09 0.07 -32.80
C ALA A 132 -14.13 -1.05 -32.32
N ARG A 133 -12.90 -0.68 -31.96
CA ARG A 133 -11.86 -1.63 -31.53
C ARG A 133 -11.78 -1.72 -30.00
N THR A 134 -11.49 -2.90 -29.46
CA THR A 134 -11.11 -3.07 -28.04
C THR A 134 -9.58 -3.11 -27.85
N ALA A 135 -8.82 -3.48 -28.89
CA ALA A 135 -7.35 -3.62 -28.85
C ALA A 135 -6.81 -4.54 -27.73
N ARG A 136 -7.56 -5.61 -27.37
CA ARG A 136 -7.24 -6.47 -26.22
C ARG A 136 -5.84 -7.08 -26.30
N GLU A 137 -5.46 -7.66 -27.43
CA GLU A 137 -4.14 -8.30 -27.57
C GLU A 137 -2.98 -7.31 -27.50
N GLU A 138 -3.15 -6.13 -28.11
CA GLU A 138 -2.17 -5.05 -28.02
C GLU A 138 -1.99 -4.61 -26.56
N TYR A 139 -3.10 -4.44 -25.83
CA TYR A 139 -3.08 -4.15 -24.41
C TYR A 139 -2.35 -5.24 -23.61
N LEU A 140 -2.67 -6.52 -23.84
CA LEU A 140 -2.02 -7.63 -23.12
C LEU A 140 -0.50 -7.66 -23.38
N ARG A 141 -0.04 -7.42 -24.61
CA ARG A 141 1.40 -7.32 -24.91
C ARG A 141 2.08 -6.16 -24.18
N ARG A 142 1.40 -5.01 -24.05
CA ARG A 142 1.95 -3.83 -23.37
C ARG A 142 2.05 -4.00 -21.85
N ILE A 143 1.26 -4.87 -21.26
CA ILE A 143 1.28 -5.12 -19.81
C ILE A 143 2.06 -6.37 -19.40
N ASP A 144 2.52 -7.18 -20.36
CA ASP A 144 3.41 -8.29 -20.05
C ASP A 144 4.71 -7.74 -19.44
N ALA A 145 5.18 -8.41 -18.37
CA ALA A 145 6.30 -7.98 -17.54
C ALA A 145 6.09 -6.68 -16.74
N MET A 146 4.87 -6.11 -16.71
CA MET A 146 4.59 -4.95 -15.87
C MET A 146 4.70 -5.33 -14.39
N VAL A 147 5.40 -4.50 -13.59
CA VAL A 147 5.53 -4.71 -12.15
C VAL A 147 4.14 -4.75 -11.49
N PHE A 148 3.91 -5.76 -10.66
CA PHE A 148 2.70 -5.95 -9.89
C PHE A 148 2.97 -5.79 -8.39
N GLY A 149 2.21 -4.92 -7.73
CA GLY A 149 2.36 -4.65 -6.29
C GLY A 149 3.49 -3.67 -5.98
N ASP A 150 4.35 -4.02 -5.03
CA ASP A 150 5.44 -3.15 -4.57
C ASP A 150 6.50 -2.88 -5.65
N SER A 151 6.94 -1.63 -5.73
CA SER A 151 8.06 -1.21 -6.57
C SER A 151 9.39 -1.56 -5.90
N PRO A 152 10.34 -2.23 -6.59
CA PRO A 152 11.66 -2.54 -6.03
C PRO A 152 12.43 -1.33 -5.49
N GLN A 153 12.21 -0.17 -6.11
CA GLN A 153 12.80 1.11 -5.71
C GLN A 153 12.29 1.60 -4.34
N GLN A 154 11.11 1.15 -3.92
CA GLN A 154 10.51 1.45 -2.61
C GLN A 154 10.74 0.32 -1.60
N GLY A 155 11.43 -0.75 -2.01
CA GLY A 155 11.46 -2.02 -1.30
C GLY A 155 10.17 -2.81 -1.49
N ILE A 156 10.20 -4.08 -1.06
CA ILE A 156 9.16 -5.06 -1.31
C ILE A 156 8.72 -5.68 0.01
N VAL A 157 7.42 -5.75 0.22
CA VAL A 157 6.82 -6.54 1.30
C VAL A 157 6.40 -7.91 0.75
N ARG A 158 6.83 -8.97 1.42
CA ARG A 158 6.30 -10.33 1.24
C ARG A 158 5.88 -10.85 2.60
N HIS A 159 4.59 -11.13 2.77
CA HIS A 159 4.00 -11.44 4.07
C HIS A 159 4.26 -10.32 5.09
N ASN A 160 5.21 -10.52 5.99
CA ASN A 160 5.63 -9.55 7.00
C ASN A 160 7.12 -9.21 6.88
N ASP A 161 7.81 -9.71 5.85
CA ASP A 161 9.19 -9.38 5.56
C ASP A 161 9.26 -8.22 4.56
N PHE A 162 10.08 -7.24 4.89
CA PHE A 162 10.41 -6.12 4.03
C PHE A 162 11.84 -6.25 3.53
N TYR A 163 12.03 -6.14 2.22
CA TYR A 163 13.31 -6.25 1.55
C TYR A 163 13.60 -5.01 0.74
N HIS A 164 14.82 -4.47 0.84
CA HIS A 164 15.28 -3.40 -0.03
C HIS A 164 16.60 -3.79 -0.69
N ALA A 165 16.54 -4.36 -1.89
CA ALA A 165 17.71 -4.94 -2.55
C ALA A 165 18.81 -3.90 -2.85
N GLU A 166 18.43 -2.70 -3.29
CA GLU A 166 19.34 -1.60 -3.62
C GLU A 166 20.04 -1.03 -2.38
N LEU A 167 19.29 -0.72 -1.32
CA LEU A 167 19.82 -0.26 -0.03
C LEU A 167 20.46 -1.40 0.80
N GLY A 168 20.27 -2.64 0.39
CA GLY A 168 20.99 -3.80 0.89
C GLY A 168 20.53 -4.33 2.25
N PHE A 169 19.28 -4.11 2.65
CA PHE A 169 18.77 -4.58 3.95
C PHE A 169 17.45 -5.35 3.86
N ALA A 170 17.16 -6.08 4.93
CA ALA A 170 15.88 -6.73 5.18
C ALA A 170 15.44 -6.51 6.64
N MET A 171 14.14 -6.53 6.89
CA MET A 171 13.53 -6.36 8.21
C MET A 171 12.18 -7.10 8.27
N ARG A 172 11.85 -7.68 9.41
CA ARG A 172 10.58 -8.39 9.65
C ARG A 172 9.67 -7.59 10.57
N PHE A 173 8.46 -7.31 10.09
CA PHE A 173 7.37 -6.79 10.92
C PHE A 173 6.66 -7.90 11.70
N PRO A 174 5.94 -7.57 12.78
CA PRO A 174 5.21 -8.56 13.57
C PRO A 174 4.15 -9.27 12.75
N ALA A 175 3.93 -10.57 13.02
CA ALA A 175 2.85 -11.32 12.39
C ALA A 175 1.48 -10.72 12.74
N GLY A 176 0.54 -10.74 11.79
CA GLY A 176 -0.81 -10.18 11.99
C GLY A 176 -0.88 -8.66 12.01
N TRP A 177 0.25 -7.94 12.04
CA TRP A 177 0.26 -6.49 11.86
C TRP A 177 0.09 -6.13 10.39
N ARG A 178 -0.61 -5.03 10.13
CA ARG A 178 -0.90 -4.57 8.77
C ARG A 178 0.24 -3.69 8.29
N VAL A 179 1.06 -4.21 7.38
CA VAL A 179 2.16 -3.49 6.76
C VAL A 179 1.67 -2.63 5.59
N LYS A 180 2.23 -1.43 5.47
CA LYS A 180 2.00 -0.48 4.39
C LYS A 180 3.35 0.01 3.90
N ASN A 181 3.63 -0.25 2.63
CA ASN A 181 4.80 0.25 1.94
C ASN A 181 4.46 1.53 1.17
N GLN A 182 5.28 2.56 1.32
CA GLN A 182 5.12 3.86 0.67
C GLN A 182 6.50 4.37 0.20
N PRO A 183 6.55 5.30 -0.77
CA PRO A 183 7.81 5.71 -1.39
C PRO A 183 8.91 6.16 -0.42
N GLU A 184 8.56 6.76 0.73
CA GLU A 184 9.51 7.31 1.69
C GLU A 184 9.51 6.63 3.07
N ARG A 185 8.61 5.66 3.27
CA ARG A 185 8.44 4.99 4.56
C ARG A 185 7.75 3.64 4.40
N VAL A 186 8.09 2.72 5.29
CA VAL A 186 7.32 1.50 5.48
C VAL A 186 6.90 1.40 6.94
N PHE A 187 5.63 1.12 7.18
CA PHE A 187 5.09 1.05 8.54
C PHE A 187 4.13 -0.11 8.71
N ALA A 188 3.95 -0.56 9.94
CA ALA A 188 3.01 -1.58 10.33
C ALA A 188 2.12 -1.11 11.49
N VAL A 189 0.82 -1.38 11.40
CA VAL A 189 -0.18 -1.03 12.43
C VAL A 189 -0.62 -2.31 13.14
N SER A 190 -0.70 -2.27 14.48
CA SER A 190 -1.22 -3.39 15.28
C SER A 190 -2.68 -3.72 14.93
N PRO A 191 -3.16 -4.96 15.19
CA PRO A 191 -4.55 -5.32 14.95
C PRO A 191 -5.55 -4.37 15.63
N GLY A 192 -5.28 -3.99 16.88
CA GLY A 192 -6.10 -3.06 17.66
C GLY A 192 -5.91 -1.58 17.29
N SER A 193 -5.05 -1.26 16.32
CA SER A 193 -4.70 0.13 15.95
C SER A 193 -4.20 0.99 17.11
N ASP A 194 -3.59 0.34 18.11
CA ASP A 194 -3.11 0.94 19.36
C ASP A 194 -1.57 1.04 19.43
N ALA A 195 -0.87 0.49 18.43
CA ALA A 195 0.57 0.62 18.23
C ALA A 195 0.94 0.67 16.74
N LEU A 196 2.09 1.29 16.45
CA LEU A 196 2.65 1.47 15.12
C LEU A 196 4.16 1.22 15.16
N ILE A 197 4.71 0.58 14.12
CA ILE A 197 6.15 0.52 13.86
C ILE A 197 6.42 1.16 12.51
N GLU A 198 7.41 2.05 12.42
CA GLU A 198 7.80 2.70 11.17
C GLU A 198 9.32 2.59 10.97
N LEU A 199 9.72 2.35 9.72
CA LEU A 199 11.09 2.44 9.24
C LEU A 199 11.20 3.58 8.21
N ARG A 200 12.23 4.42 8.36
CA ARG A 200 12.65 5.39 7.36
C ARG A 200 14.15 5.40 7.15
N VAL A 201 14.56 5.85 5.96
CA VAL A 201 15.93 6.21 5.65
C VAL A 201 16.20 7.60 6.23
N ALA A 202 17.14 7.70 7.17
CA ALA A 202 17.49 8.95 7.86
C ALA A 202 18.59 9.75 7.14
N GLY A 203 19.10 9.23 6.01
CA GLY A 203 20.15 9.85 5.21
C GLY A 203 21.51 9.17 5.39
N PRO A 204 22.63 9.87 5.10
CA PRO A 204 23.95 9.29 5.22
C PRO A 204 24.36 9.06 6.67
N ALA A 205 25.06 7.95 6.93
CA ALA A 205 25.70 7.68 8.21
C ALA A 205 26.77 8.76 8.51
N ARG A 206 26.61 9.47 9.63
CA ARG A 206 27.53 10.53 10.09
C ARG A 206 27.72 10.45 11.60
N GLY A 207 28.96 10.42 12.07
CA GLY A 207 29.28 10.25 13.49
C GLY A 207 28.94 8.84 14.00
N SER A 208 28.56 8.71 15.26
CA SER A 208 28.05 7.45 15.82
C SER A 208 26.52 7.30 15.63
N PRO A 209 25.98 6.07 15.67
CA PRO A 209 24.52 5.87 15.68
C PRO A 209 23.81 6.61 16.81
N ALA A 210 24.44 6.71 17.99
CA ALA A 210 23.89 7.44 19.13
C ALA A 210 23.81 8.96 18.88
N GLU A 211 24.85 9.55 18.28
CA GLU A 211 24.83 10.96 17.87
C GLU A 211 23.79 11.21 16.77
N ALA A 212 23.69 10.32 15.79
CA ALA A 212 22.68 10.39 14.75
C ALA A 212 21.27 10.33 15.33
N LEU A 213 21.01 9.41 16.27
CA LEU A 213 19.73 9.29 16.95
C LEU A 213 19.38 10.57 17.75
N ARG A 214 20.34 11.13 18.50
CA ARG A 214 20.15 12.39 19.23
C ARG A 214 19.80 13.55 18.31
N ARG A 215 20.51 13.71 17.18
CA ARG A 215 20.22 14.75 16.17
C ARG A 215 18.85 14.57 15.56
N PHE A 216 18.53 13.33 15.15
CA PHE A 216 17.28 12.99 14.51
C PHE A 216 16.06 13.26 15.43
N LEU A 217 16.16 12.87 16.70
CA LEU A 217 15.11 13.10 17.69
C LEU A 217 15.12 14.51 18.30
N ARG A 218 16.13 15.34 18.03
CA ARG A 218 16.37 16.62 18.71
C ARG A 218 16.34 16.48 20.24
N LEU A 219 17.02 15.45 20.77
CA LEU A 219 17.05 15.17 22.21
C LEU A 219 17.84 16.23 22.95
N ALA A 220 17.37 16.59 24.16
CA ALA A 220 18.12 17.42 25.07
C ALA A 220 19.43 16.73 25.51
N PRO A 221 20.48 17.51 25.84
CA PRO A 221 21.68 16.98 26.48
C PRO A 221 21.31 16.14 27.72
N GLY A 222 21.89 14.95 27.86
CA GLY A 222 21.62 14.04 28.99
C GLY A 222 20.50 13.00 28.76
N ALA A 223 19.75 13.07 27.65
CA ALA A 223 18.80 12.01 27.31
C ALA A 223 19.51 10.65 27.14
N GLU A 224 18.93 9.61 27.75
CA GLU A 224 19.47 8.25 27.67
C GLU A 224 19.39 7.70 26.25
N VAL A 225 20.56 7.40 25.69
CA VAL A 225 20.72 6.72 24.40
C VAL A 225 21.78 5.64 24.59
N ALA A 226 21.37 4.38 24.40
CA ALA A 226 22.24 3.22 24.57
C ALA A 226 22.81 2.80 23.22
N SER A 227 24.13 2.87 23.05
CA SER A 227 24.83 2.26 21.92
C SER A 227 24.76 0.73 22.00
N THR A 228 24.60 0.07 20.87
CA THR A 228 24.46 -1.39 20.77
C THR A 228 24.86 -1.90 19.38
N SER A 229 24.63 -3.18 19.12
CA SER A 229 24.75 -3.80 17.81
C SER A 229 23.49 -4.60 17.49
N ILE A 230 23.02 -4.54 16.25
CA ILE A 230 21.86 -5.28 15.75
C ILE A 230 22.33 -6.13 14.57
N ASN A 231 22.35 -7.46 14.71
CA ASN A 231 22.87 -8.38 13.70
C ASN A 231 24.27 -8.00 13.17
N GLY A 232 25.16 -7.56 14.07
CA GLY A 232 26.51 -7.12 13.73
C GLY A 232 26.61 -5.68 13.22
N LEU A 233 25.48 -4.97 13.06
CA LEU A 233 25.45 -3.60 12.58
C LEU A 233 25.53 -2.58 13.74
N PRO A 234 26.34 -1.51 13.63
CA PRO A 234 26.38 -0.45 14.63
C PRO A 234 25.01 0.19 14.81
N ALA A 235 24.54 0.25 16.05
CA ALA A 235 23.22 0.78 16.35
C ALA A 235 23.19 1.58 17.66
N ALA A 236 22.13 2.34 17.86
CA ALA A 236 21.79 2.94 19.14
C ALA A 236 20.28 2.90 19.35
N THR A 237 19.84 2.83 20.60
CA THR A 237 18.43 2.80 20.97
C THR A 237 18.11 3.83 22.05
N ALA A 238 16.87 4.31 22.06
CA ALA A 238 16.35 5.21 23.08
C ALA A 238 14.86 4.90 23.35
N ASN A 239 14.45 5.12 24.59
CA ASN A 239 13.03 5.17 24.97
C ASN A 239 12.68 6.63 25.22
N VAL A 240 11.70 7.17 24.51
CA VAL A 240 11.34 8.58 24.54
C VAL A 240 9.82 8.77 24.56
N GLY A 241 9.36 9.90 25.10
CA GLY A 241 7.98 10.34 24.97
C GLY A 241 7.83 11.26 23.77
N VAL A 242 6.97 10.91 22.82
CA VAL A 242 6.67 11.77 21.66
C VAL A 242 5.21 12.21 21.76
N ARG A 243 4.99 13.50 22.04
CA ARG A 243 3.67 14.06 22.38
C ARG A 243 2.91 13.25 23.44
N GLY A 244 3.60 12.85 24.50
CA GLY A 244 3.03 12.05 25.60
C GLY A 244 2.83 10.56 25.30
N ARG A 245 3.17 10.07 24.10
CA ARG A 245 3.11 8.65 23.76
C ARG A 245 4.45 7.96 23.94
N PRO A 246 4.51 6.79 24.62
CA PRO A 246 5.75 6.04 24.76
C PRO A 246 6.21 5.55 23.39
N THR A 247 7.49 5.77 23.11
CA THR A 247 8.12 5.43 21.83
C THR A 247 9.48 4.82 22.07
N ARG A 248 9.75 3.69 21.42
CA ARG A 248 11.08 3.10 21.32
C ARG A 248 11.67 3.36 19.94
N VAL A 249 12.87 3.90 19.90
CA VAL A 249 13.52 4.30 18.64
C VAL A 249 14.89 3.64 18.56
N ALA A 250 15.27 3.18 17.37
CA ALA A 250 16.59 2.70 17.04
C ALA A 250 17.14 3.42 15.82
N THR A 251 18.42 3.78 15.85
CA THR A 251 19.19 4.15 14.65
C THR A 251 20.18 3.03 14.35
N ILE A 252 20.24 2.58 13.10
CA ILE A 252 21.09 1.49 12.64
C ILE A 252 21.89 1.97 11.43
N PHE A 253 23.19 1.71 11.40
CA PHE A 253 24.05 2.03 10.26
C PHE A 253 24.32 0.79 9.42
N LEU A 254 24.15 0.92 8.11
CA LEU A 254 24.49 -0.11 7.14
C LEU A 254 25.08 0.55 5.89
N GLY A 255 26.32 0.16 5.54
CA GLY A 255 27.07 0.80 4.48
C GLY A 255 27.24 2.31 4.76
N LYS A 256 26.83 3.15 3.80
CA LYS A 256 26.84 4.61 3.93
C LYS A 256 25.54 5.20 4.46
N GLY A 257 24.53 4.37 4.75
CA GLY A 257 23.19 4.80 5.14
C GLY A 257 22.93 4.69 6.64
N ALA A 258 22.10 5.61 7.15
CA ALA A 258 21.50 5.56 8.47
C ALA A 258 20.00 5.27 8.34
N TYR A 259 19.50 4.34 9.14
CA TYR A 259 18.12 3.88 9.16
C TYR A 259 17.54 4.12 10.54
N VAL A 260 16.30 4.60 10.61
CA VAL A 260 15.60 4.80 11.88
C VAL A 260 14.35 3.95 11.91
N ILE A 261 14.22 3.15 12.96
CA ILE A 261 13.04 2.35 13.26
C ILE A 261 12.41 2.90 14.55
N ALA A 262 11.12 3.23 14.52
CA ALA A 262 10.39 3.74 15.67
C ALA A 262 9.12 2.91 15.91
N GLY A 263 8.99 2.35 17.11
CA GLY A 263 7.76 1.74 17.61
C GLY A 263 7.08 2.66 18.63
N GLN A 264 5.83 3.03 18.42
CA GLN A 264 5.04 3.86 19.33
C GLN A 264 3.75 3.15 19.73
N ALA A 265 3.29 3.41 20.94
CA ALA A 265 2.03 2.92 21.47
C ALA A 265 1.18 4.07 22.04
N LEU A 266 -0.14 3.86 22.14
CA LEU A 266 -1.05 4.87 22.70
C LEU A 266 -0.84 5.14 24.20
N SER A 267 -0.33 4.16 24.96
CA SER A 267 -0.07 4.29 26.40
C SER A 267 1.08 3.38 26.84
N VAL A 268 1.61 3.59 28.05
CA VAL A 268 2.68 2.73 28.62
C VAL A 268 2.22 1.28 28.75
N THR A 269 0.98 1.05 29.16
CA THR A 269 0.38 -0.29 29.21
C THR A 269 0.37 -0.97 27.84
N VAL A 270 0.01 -0.23 26.79
CA VAL A 270 0.02 -0.74 25.41
C VAL A 270 1.45 -0.98 24.93
N MET A 271 2.40 -0.10 25.28
CA MET A 271 3.83 -0.29 24.98
C MET A 271 4.34 -1.59 25.60
N ASN A 272 4.07 -1.83 26.89
CA ASN A 272 4.53 -3.04 27.59
C ASN A 272 4.00 -4.32 26.93
N ARG A 273 2.74 -4.30 26.47
CA ARG A 273 2.13 -5.41 25.73
C ARG A 273 2.80 -5.66 24.38
N TRP A 274 3.14 -4.62 23.62
CA TRP A 274 3.76 -4.75 22.29
C TRP A 274 5.30 -4.68 22.29
N GLN A 275 5.93 -4.54 23.46
CA GLN A 275 7.37 -4.34 23.58
C GLN A 275 8.16 -5.48 22.94
N GLY A 276 7.71 -6.73 23.09
CA GLY A 276 8.32 -7.91 22.47
C GLY A 276 8.36 -7.80 20.94
N GLU A 277 7.23 -7.48 20.32
CA GLU A 277 7.08 -7.34 18.86
C GLU A 277 7.87 -6.15 18.30
N ILE A 278 7.84 -5.00 19.00
CA ILE A 278 8.62 -3.81 18.62
C ILE A 278 10.12 -4.12 18.69
N ASN A 279 10.57 -4.76 19.76
CA ASN A 279 11.98 -5.15 19.92
C ASN A 279 12.40 -6.20 18.90
N GLY A 280 11.55 -7.19 18.64
CA GLY A 280 11.77 -8.21 17.63
C GLY A 280 11.94 -7.60 16.24
N THR A 281 11.09 -6.65 15.88
CA THR A 281 11.18 -5.92 14.61
C THR A 281 12.48 -5.14 14.49
N ILE A 282 12.83 -4.34 15.51
CA ILE A 282 14.11 -3.59 15.53
C ILE A 282 15.30 -4.55 15.40
N ARG A 283 15.30 -5.65 16.16
CA ARG A 283 16.38 -6.65 16.15
C ARG A 283 16.41 -7.49 14.88
N SER A 284 15.36 -7.48 14.07
CA SER A 284 15.31 -8.22 12.80
C SER A 284 16.01 -7.50 11.65
N PHE A 285 16.36 -6.21 11.80
CA PHE A 285 17.02 -5.46 10.75
C PHE A 285 18.42 -6.03 10.49
N HIS A 286 18.73 -6.38 9.25
CA HIS A 286 20.03 -6.93 8.87
C HIS A 286 20.37 -6.63 7.42
N ALA A 287 21.65 -6.83 7.07
CA ALA A 287 22.08 -6.79 5.68
C ALA A 287 21.43 -7.94 4.89
N ILE A 288 20.87 -7.64 3.72
CA ILE A 288 20.14 -8.61 2.91
C ILE A 288 21.05 -9.75 2.44
N SER A 289 20.61 -10.99 2.65
CA SER A 289 21.31 -12.18 2.18
C SER A 289 21.11 -12.43 0.68
N ALA A 290 21.92 -13.30 0.08
CA ALA A 290 21.75 -13.70 -1.32
C ALA A 290 20.37 -14.34 -1.59
N LYS A 291 19.86 -15.14 -0.64
CA LYS A 291 18.53 -15.75 -0.72
C LYS A 291 17.42 -14.68 -0.68
N GLU A 292 17.57 -13.68 0.18
CA GLU A 292 16.57 -12.61 0.29
C GLU A 292 16.60 -11.64 -0.88
N ARG A 293 17.75 -11.44 -1.54
CA ARG A 293 17.80 -10.69 -2.82
C ARG A 293 16.93 -11.33 -3.91
N VAL A 294 16.75 -12.65 -3.89
CA VAL A 294 15.81 -13.34 -4.78
C VAL A 294 14.36 -13.06 -4.37
N ALA A 295 14.06 -13.08 -3.07
CA ALA A 295 12.73 -12.73 -2.55
C ALA A 295 12.36 -11.26 -2.75
N ALA A 296 13.36 -10.38 -2.87
CA ALA A 296 13.23 -8.95 -3.16
C ALA A 296 12.99 -8.64 -4.64
N ARG A 297 12.73 -9.64 -5.49
CA ARG A 297 12.32 -9.42 -6.88
C ARG A 297 10.86 -8.95 -6.94
N PRO A 298 10.54 -7.96 -7.81
CA PRO A 298 9.16 -7.54 -8.02
C PRO A 298 8.34 -8.71 -8.55
N LEU A 299 7.06 -8.73 -8.20
CA LEU A 299 6.14 -9.56 -8.96
C LEU A 299 5.91 -8.88 -10.30
N ALA A 300 5.63 -9.67 -11.33
CA ALA A 300 5.27 -9.14 -12.63
C ALA A 300 3.98 -9.77 -13.13
N VAL A 301 3.22 -9.00 -13.90
CA VAL A 301 2.13 -9.53 -14.72
C VAL A 301 2.77 -10.36 -15.84
N ARG A 302 2.28 -11.58 -16.02
CA ARG A 302 2.60 -12.40 -17.21
C ARG A 302 1.37 -12.78 -17.97
N ILE A 303 1.49 -12.78 -19.29
CA ILE A 303 0.47 -13.28 -20.18
C ILE A 303 0.81 -14.71 -20.58
N ILE A 304 -0.04 -15.66 -20.20
CA ILE A 304 0.06 -17.07 -20.61
C ILE A 304 -1.15 -17.46 -21.45
N THR A 305 -0.97 -18.44 -22.34
CA THR A 305 -2.09 -19.06 -23.06
C THR A 305 -2.64 -20.21 -22.25
N ALA A 306 -3.93 -20.15 -21.92
CA ALA A 306 -4.58 -21.17 -21.12
C ALA A 306 -4.64 -22.52 -21.86
N SER A 307 -4.25 -23.58 -21.16
CA SER A 307 -4.36 -24.96 -21.64
C SER A 307 -5.77 -25.51 -21.37
N SER A 308 -6.14 -26.58 -22.08
CA SER A 308 -7.40 -27.29 -21.82
C SER A 308 -7.46 -27.78 -20.36
N GLY A 309 -8.58 -27.52 -19.68
CA GLY A 309 -8.80 -27.90 -18.28
C GLY A 309 -8.05 -27.07 -17.24
N MET A 310 -7.32 -26.02 -17.63
CA MET A 310 -6.65 -25.12 -16.69
C MET A 310 -7.68 -24.37 -15.84
N THR A 311 -7.45 -24.28 -14.53
CA THR A 311 -8.30 -23.50 -13.61
C THR A 311 -7.51 -22.43 -12.87
N PHE A 312 -8.18 -21.38 -12.42
CA PHE A 312 -7.56 -20.38 -11.53
C PHE A 312 -7.17 -20.98 -10.18
N ALA A 313 -7.88 -22.01 -9.71
CA ALA A 313 -7.50 -22.75 -8.50
C ALA A 313 -6.14 -23.43 -8.66
N ASP A 314 -5.84 -24.00 -9.83
CA ASP A 314 -4.54 -24.63 -10.10
C ASP A 314 -3.40 -23.61 -10.18
N LEU A 315 -3.65 -22.49 -10.84
CA LEU A 315 -2.69 -21.37 -10.93
C LEU A 315 -2.43 -20.76 -9.55
N ALA A 316 -3.45 -20.61 -8.73
CA ALA A 316 -3.37 -20.04 -7.39
C ALA A 316 -2.42 -20.82 -6.47
N ARG A 317 -2.37 -22.16 -6.58
CA ARG A 317 -1.50 -23.00 -5.74
C ARG A 317 0.00 -22.69 -5.89
N ARG A 318 0.40 -22.14 -7.03
CA ARG A 318 1.80 -21.75 -7.33
C ARG A 318 2.01 -20.25 -7.32
N SER A 319 0.95 -19.47 -7.06
CA SER A 319 0.99 -18.03 -7.18
C SER A 319 1.63 -17.38 -5.94
N PRO A 320 2.46 -16.33 -6.13
CA PRO A 320 3.01 -15.53 -5.04
C PRO A 320 1.94 -14.66 -4.34
N LEU A 321 0.69 -14.64 -4.81
CA LEU A 321 -0.40 -13.82 -4.27
C LEU A 321 -1.03 -14.40 -2.98
N GLY A 322 -0.51 -15.54 -2.48
CA GLY A 322 -0.89 -16.11 -1.19
C GLY A 322 -2.31 -16.69 -1.16
N ARG A 323 -2.91 -16.73 0.04
CA ARG A 323 -4.19 -17.44 0.30
C ARG A 323 -5.36 -17.00 -0.59
N ASN A 324 -5.34 -15.76 -1.08
CA ASN A 324 -6.42 -15.17 -1.87
C ASN A 324 -6.09 -15.13 -3.38
N ALA A 325 -5.03 -15.82 -3.80
CA ALA A 325 -4.52 -15.80 -5.16
C ALA A 325 -5.59 -16.13 -6.21
N GLU A 326 -6.45 -17.12 -5.96
CA GLU A 326 -7.50 -17.51 -6.90
C GLU A 326 -8.46 -16.35 -7.21
N GLY A 327 -8.95 -15.66 -6.17
CA GLY A 327 -9.82 -14.51 -6.34
C GLY A 327 -9.14 -13.36 -7.07
N TYR A 328 -7.87 -13.07 -6.75
CA TYR A 328 -7.09 -12.05 -7.48
C TYR A 328 -6.89 -12.43 -8.95
N LEU A 329 -6.53 -13.67 -9.25
CA LEU A 329 -6.33 -14.13 -10.62
C LEU A 329 -7.63 -14.06 -11.44
N ARG A 330 -8.77 -14.44 -10.85
CA ARG A 330 -10.08 -14.25 -11.48
C ARG A 330 -10.38 -12.77 -11.71
N LEU A 331 -10.09 -11.93 -10.74
CA LEU A 331 -10.39 -10.50 -10.80
C LEU A 331 -9.59 -9.79 -11.89
N ILE A 332 -8.26 -9.99 -11.94
CA ILE A 332 -7.43 -9.39 -12.98
C ILE A 332 -7.79 -9.90 -14.37
N ASN A 333 -8.43 -11.06 -14.50
CA ASN A 333 -8.91 -11.61 -15.76
C ASN A 333 -10.38 -11.32 -16.08
N ALA A 334 -11.09 -10.52 -15.26
CA ALA A 334 -12.52 -10.25 -15.40
C ALA A 334 -13.39 -11.53 -15.40
N LYS A 335 -13.01 -12.50 -14.57
CA LYS A 335 -13.67 -13.81 -14.39
C LYS A 335 -14.19 -14.02 -12.96
N TYR A 336 -14.15 -12.99 -12.11
CA TYR A 336 -14.69 -13.07 -10.76
C TYR A 336 -16.23 -13.23 -10.79
N PRO A 337 -16.86 -14.00 -9.88
CA PRO A 337 -16.24 -14.82 -8.84
C PRO A 337 -15.92 -16.27 -9.24
N ARG A 338 -16.46 -16.78 -10.36
CA ARG A 338 -16.45 -18.23 -10.68
C ARG A 338 -16.02 -18.58 -12.10
N GLY A 339 -15.70 -17.61 -12.95
CA GLY A 339 -15.33 -17.85 -14.34
C GLY A 339 -13.95 -18.48 -14.47
N GLU A 340 -13.81 -19.43 -15.39
CA GLU A 340 -12.54 -20.12 -15.70
C GLU A 340 -11.97 -19.66 -17.04
N PRO A 341 -10.66 -19.87 -17.27
CA PRO A 341 -10.06 -19.62 -18.57
C PRO A 341 -10.51 -20.67 -19.60
N GLN A 342 -10.70 -20.25 -20.84
CA GLN A 342 -10.96 -21.16 -21.95
C GLN A 342 -9.65 -21.58 -22.62
N ALA A 343 -9.60 -22.78 -23.20
CA ALA A 343 -8.42 -23.24 -23.93
C ALA A 343 -8.06 -22.24 -25.04
N GLY A 344 -6.78 -21.85 -25.12
CA GLY A 344 -6.30 -20.84 -26.07
C GLY A 344 -6.51 -19.38 -25.63
N GLU A 345 -7.25 -19.12 -24.54
CA GLU A 345 -7.46 -17.77 -24.03
C GLU A 345 -6.15 -17.22 -23.43
N PRO A 346 -5.66 -16.04 -23.85
CA PRO A 346 -4.55 -15.41 -23.17
C PRO A 346 -5.05 -14.77 -21.88
N ILE A 347 -4.44 -15.18 -20.77
CA ILE A 347 -4.78 -14.78 -19.41
C ILE A 347 -3.58 -14.18 -18.68
N LYS A 348 -3.89 -13.29 -17.74
CA LYS A 348 -2.94 -12.66 -16.84
C LYS A 348 -2.68 -13.57 -15.63
N ILE A 349 -1.43 -13.80 -15.32
CA ILE A 349 -1.00 -14.34 -14.02
C ILE A 349 -0.02 -13.37 -13.36
N VAL A 350 0.33 -13.64 -12.11
CA VAL A 350 1.37 -12.92 -11.38
C VAL A 350 2.42 -13.93 -10.93
N GLU A 351 3.69 -13.62 -11.19
CA GLU A 351 4.87 -14.42 -10.79
C GLU A 351 5.96 -13.58 -10.13
#